data_AF-A0A920SG32-F1
#
_entry.id   AF-A0A920SG32-F1
#
_cell.length_a   1.000
_cell.length_b   1.000
_cell.length_c   1.000
_cell.angle_alpha   90.00
_cell.angle_beta   90.00
_cell.angle_gamma   90.00
#
_symmetry.space_group_name_H-M   'P 1'
#
loop_
_entity.id
_entity.type
_entity.pdbx_description
1 polymer ?
#
loop_
_entity_poly.entity_id
_entity_poly.type
_entity_poly.pdbx_seq_one_letter_code
_entity_poly.pdbx_strand_id
1 'polypeptide(L)' 'MTPDELKARVADDGVEFIYAMFVEMHGKPCAKLVPVTAIDDLLEVGAGFAGFAAGPLSPTPGRSRHLGHP' A
#
# COMPACT_ATOMS: atom_id res chain seq x y z
N MET A 1 -11.55 -10.75 -15.61
CA MET A 1 -10.94 -11.12 -14.32
C MET A 1 -11.78 -10.51 -13.23
N THR A 2 -12.61 -11.33 -12.59
CA THR A 2 -13.34 -10.99 -11.36
C THR A 2 -12.40 -11.07 -10.15
N PRO A 3 -12.77 -10.52 -8.98
CA PRO A 3 -12.03 -10.72 -7.73
C PRO A 3 -11.74 -12.19 -7.42
N ASP A 4 -12.71 -13.07 -7.66
CA ASP A 4 -12.55 -14.50 -7.38
C ASP A 4 -11.63 -15.19 -8.39
N GLU A 5 -11.71 -14.82 -9.67
CA GLU A 5 -10.78 -15.30 -10.70
C GLU A 5 -9.33 -14.87 -10.41
N LEU A 6 -9.13 -13.68 -9.83
CA LEU A 6 -7.80 -13.20 -9.42
C LEU A 6 -7.27 -13.98 -8.22
N LYS A 7 -8.09 -14.17 -7.17
CA LYS A 7 -7.70 -14.94 -5.97
C LYS A 7 -7.32 -16.37 -6.30
N ALA A 8 -8.11 -17.02 -7.16
CA ALA A 8 -7.80 -18.37 -7.64
C ALA A 8 -6.43 -18.40 -8.34
N ARG A 9 -6.17 -17.44 -9.23
CA ARG A 9 -4.88 -17.34 -9.93
C ARG A 9 -3.71 -17.11 -8.97
N VAL A 10 -3.87 -16.21 -8.01
CA VAL A 10 -2.86 -15.90 -6.99
C VAL A 10 -2.50 -17.15 -6.18
N ALA A 11 -3.50 -17.96 -5.83
CA ALA A 11 -3.29 -19.23 -5.12
C ALA A 11 -2.61 -20.28 -6.02
N ASP A 12 -3.09 -20.45 -7.25
CA ASP A 12 -2.55 -21.42 -8.21
C ASP A 12 -1.09 -21.12 -8.58
N ASP A 13 -0.74 -19.84 -8.71
CA ASP A 13 0.61 -19.38 -9.03
C ASP A 13 1.52 -19.34 -7.79
N GLY A 14 1.01 -19.64 -6.59
CA GLY A 14 1.79 -19.62 -5.34
C GLY A 14 2.33 -18.23 -4.98
N VAL A 15 1.60 -17.17 -5.34
CA VAL A 15 2.03 -15.78 -5.10
C VAL A 15 1.90 -15.44 -3.62
N GLU A 16 2.94 -14.86 -3.04
CA GLU A 16 2.96 -14.44 -1.63
C GLU A 16 2.70 -12.94 -1.45
N PHE A 17 3.09 -12.14 -2.45
CA PHE A 17 2.97 -10.68 -2.43
C PHE A 17 2.51 -10.11 -3.76
N ILE A 18 1.67 -9.09 -3.69
CA ILE A 18 1.16 -8.30 -4.81
C ILE A 18 1.88 -6.96 -4.82
N TYR A 19 2.42 -6.59 -5.98
CA TYR A 19 3.04 -5.28 -6.19
C TYR A 19 1.99 -4.28 -6.70
N ALA A 20 1.39 -3.52 -5.78
CA ALA A 20 0.38 -2.53 -6.09
C ALA A 20 1.04 -1.20 -6.49
N MET A 21 0.88 -0.78 -7.73
CA MET A 21 1.44 0.46 -8.28
C MET A 21 0.36 1.53 -8.49
N PHE A 22 0.72 2.79 -8.21
CA PHE A 22 -0.12 3.94 -8.49
C PHE A 22 0.74 5.16 -8.85
N VAL A 23 0.11 6.14 -9.49
CA VAL A 23 0.73 7.44 -9.76
C VAL A 23 0.13 8.45 -8.78
N GLU A 24 0.97 9.14 -8.03
CA GLU A 24 0.50 10.19 -7.12
C GLU A 24 0.26 11.52 -7.87
N MET A 25 -0.32 12.53 -7.20
CA MET A 25 -0.78 13.77 -7.84
C MET A 25 0.32 14.58 -8.57
N HIS A 26 1.59 14.44 -8.18
CA HIS A 26 2.75 15.06 -8.84
C HIS A 26 3.36 14.18 -9.94
N GLY A 27 2.71 13.08 -10.32
CA GLY A 27 3.12 12.23 -11.44
C GLY A 27 4.21 11.21 -11.11
N LYS A 28 4.65 11.11 -9.84
CA LYS A 28 5.65 10.14 -9.41
C LYS A 28 5.05 8.74 -9.36
N PRO A 29 5.70 7.73 -9.97
CA PRO A 29 5.30 6.34 -9.78
C PRO A 29 5.61 5.92 -8.34
N CYS A 30 4.60 5.38 -7.67
CA CYS A 30 4.71 4.82 -6.34
C CYS A 30 4.24 3.37 -6.35
N ALA A 31 4.77 2.56 -5.43
CA ALA A 31 4.35 1.17 -5.29
C ALA A 31 4.40 0.70 -3.84
N LYS A 32 3.63 -0.34 -3.54
CA LYS A 32 3.63 -1.04 -2.24
C LYS A 32 3.59 -2.55 -2.48
N LEU A 33 4.38 -3.29 -1.71
CA LEU A 33 4.24 -4.74 -1.61
C LEU A 33 3.16 -5.06 -0.57
N VAL A 34 2.16 -5.82 -0.98
CA VAL A 34 1.01 -6.20 -0.16
C VAL A 34 0.98 -7.73 -0.08
N PRO A 35 0.98 -8.36 1.10
CA PRO A 35 0.83 -9.80 1.18
C PRO A 35 -0.55 -10.22 0.70
N VAL A 36 -0.64 -11.40 0.10
CA VAL A 36 -1.90 -11.93 -0.44
C VAL A 36 -2.98 -12.13 0.63
N THR A 37 -2.60 -12.21 1.90
CA THR A 37 -3.52 -12.24 3.04
C THR A 37 -4.37 -10.97 3.17
N ALA A 38 -3.97 -9.86 2.54
CA ALA A 38 -4.70 -8.59 2.52
C ALA A 38 -5.33 -8.29 1.14
N ILE A 39 -5.53 -9.32 0.29
CA ILE A 39 -6.06 -9.13 -1.07
C ILE A 39 -7.50 -8.61 -1.10
N ASP A 40 -8.32 -8.97 -0.12
CA ASP A 40 -9.71 -8.48 -0.03
C ASP A 40 -9.75 -6.97 0.21
N ASP A 41 -8.98 -6.49 1.19
CA ASP A 41 -8.85 -5.06 1.50
C ASP A 41 -8.29 -4.27 0.29
N LEU A 42 -7.33 -4.86 -0.44
CA LEU A 42 -6.79 -4.29 -1.68
C LEU A 42 -7.88 -4.08 -2.75
N LEU A 43 -8.77 -5.06 -2.92
CA LEU A 43 -9.79 -5.04 -3.97
C LEU A 43 -11.01 -4.17 -3.63
N GLU A 44 -11.36 -4.05 -2.35
CA GLU A 44 -12.52 -3.26 -1.90
C GLU A 44 -12.20 -1.76 -1.76
N VAL A 45 -11.07 -1.41 -1.11
CA VAL A 45 -10.74 -0.02 -0.75
C VAL A 45 -9.99 0.71 -1.87
N GLY A 46 -9.40 -0.03 -2.82
CA GLY A 46 -8.43 0.50 -3.79
C GLY A 46 -7.12 0.89 -3.11
N ALA A 47 -6.10 1.26 -3.90
CA ALA A 47 -4.70 1.41 -3.45
C ALA A 47 -4.39 2.62 -2.51
N GLY A 48 -5.28 2.93 -1.57
CA GLY A 48 -5.08 3.82 -0.43
C GLY A 48 -4.66 3.05 0.83
N PHE A 49 -3.59 2.25 0.76
CA PHE A 49 -3.16 1.36 1.84
C PHE A 49 -2.54 2.06 3.05
N ALA A 50 -3.40 2.65 3.89
CA ALA A 50 -3.02 3.40 5.10
C ALA A 50 -2.90 2.52 6.37
N GLY A 51 -3.42 1.28 6.36
CA GLY A 51 -3.33 0.37 7.51
C GLY A 51 -2.11 -0.56 7.48
N PHE A 52 -1.76 -1.12 6.31
CA PHE A 52 -0.80 -2.22 6.24
C PHE A 52 0.68 -1.77 6.14
N ALA A 53 0.93 -0.54 5.69
CA ALA A 53 2.26 0.08 5.77
C ALA A 53 2.56 0.72 7.14
N ALA A 54 1.57 0.76 8.04
CA ALA A 54 1.70 1.31 9.38
C ALA A 54 2.08 0.22 10.40
N GLY A 55 3.26 -0.39 10.22
CA GLY A 55 4.13 -0.55 11.40
C GLY A 55 4.41 0.84 12.00
N PRO A 56 4.92 0.99 13.24
CA PRO A 56 4.88 2.22 14.05
C PRO A 56 5.51 3.51 13.46
N LEU A 57 5.95 3.48 12.20
CA LEU A 57 6.48 4.59 11.43
C LEU A 57 5.46 5.06 10.37
N SER A 58 4.25 5.46 10.78
CA SER A 58 3.55 6.49 10.03
C SER A 58 4.31 7.80 10.28
N PRO A 59 4.94 8.44 9.28
CA PRO A 59 5.57 9.73 9.50
C PRO A 59 4.47 10.72 9.92
N THR A 60 4.51 11.15 11.18
CA THR A 60 3.67 12.23 11.69
C THR A 60 3.94 13.46 10.83
N PRO A 61 2.96 13.99 10.07
CA PRO A 61 3.14 15.23 9.35
C PRO A 61 3.07 16.34 10.40
N GLY A 62 4.23 16.77 10.92
CA GLY A 62 4.25 17.78 11.98
C GLY A 62 5.55 18.07 12.71
N ARG A 63 6.72 17.53 12.34
CA ARG A 63 7.98 18.11 12.86
C ARG A 63 8.34 19.37 12.06
N SER A 64 7.74 20.49 12.42
CA SER A 64 8.33 21.80 12.17
C SER A 64 9.66 21.85 12.91
N ARG A 65 10.75 21.67 12.16
CA ARG A 65 12.11 21.95 12.61
C ARG A 65 12.29 23.47 12.55
N HIS A 66 11.92 24.17 13.62
CA HIS A 66 12.43 25.53 13.86
C HIS A 66 13.54 25.44 14.91
N LEU A 67 14.77 25.40 14.40
CA LEU A 67 15.96 25.83 15.11
C LEU A 67 15.91 27.36 15.20
N GLY A 68 16.02 27.90 16.41
CA GLY A 68 16.20 29.33 16.66
C GLY A 68 16.02 29.67 18.13
N HIS A 69 17.14 29.77 18.86
CA HIS A 69 17.32 30.41 20.19
C HIS A 69 16.69 31.83 20.21
N PRO A 70 16.42 32.46 21.39
CA PRO A 70 17.34 32.59 22.51
C PRO A 70 16.92 31.89 23.82
#